data_AF-A0A957JGN0-F1
#
_entry.id   AF-A0A957JGN0-F1
#
_cell.length_a   1.000
_cell.length_b   1.000
_cell.length_c   1.000
_cell.angle_alpha   90.00
_cell.angle_beta   90.00
_cell.angle_gamma   90.00
#
_symmetry.space_group_name_H-M   'P 1'
#
loop_
_entity.id
_entity.type
_entity.pdbx_description
1 polymer ?
#
loop_
_entity_poly.entity_id
_entity_poly.type
_entity_poly.pdbx_seq_one_letter_code
_entity_poly.pdbx_strand_id
1 'polypeptide(L)'
;GQPPVQQWTQIIAPAGLTFYDGQRLPEFAGDLLLCAFNQSQLRHLELNEAGTEVVREEIVTVPGIIDPCRVVVRSGLDGWLYMANGRMIHRLGR
;
A
#
# COMPACT_ATOMS: atom_id res chain seq x y z
N GLY A 1 8.33 22.84 7.21
CA GLY A 1 7.56 21.65 6.77
C GLY A 1 6.74 21.15 7.93
N GLN A 2 5.61 20.51 7.66
CA GLN A 2 4.83 19.83 8.70
C GLN A 2 5.59 18.57 9.18
N PRO A 3 5.32 18.07 10.41
CA PRO A 3 5.81 16.76 10.86
C PRO A 3 5.43 15.64 9.88
N PRO A 4 6.16 14.52 9.86
CA PRO A 4 5.75 13.38 9.05
C PRO A 4 4.40 12.84 9.53
N VAL A 5 3.56 12.42 8.58
CA VAL A 5 2.25 11.77 8.86
C VAL A 5 2.43 10.43 9.59
N GLN A 6 3.57 9.76 9.36
CA GLN A 6 3.93 8.51 10.04
C GLN A 6 5.46 8.37 10.11
N GLN A 7 5.96 7.89 11.24
CA GLN A 7 7.36 7.54 11.43
C GLN A 7 7.48 6.19 12.14
N TRP A 8 8.07 5.20 11.46
CA TRP A 8 8.34 3.89 12.05
C TRP A 8 9.67 3.89 12.82
N THR A 9 9.72 3.14 13.92
CA THR A 9 10.93 2.93 14.71
C THR A 9 12.01 2.14 13.96
N GLN A 10 11.59 1.22 13.08
CA GLN A 10 12.48 0.39 12.26
C GLN A 10 12.56 0.92 10.84
N ILE A 11 13.69 0.70 10.16
CA ILE A 11 13.84 1.08 8.74
C ILE A 11 13.04 0.10 7.87
N ILE A 12 11.87 0.56 7.40
CA ILE A 12 10.99 -0.24 6.52
C ILE A 12 11.25 -0.06 5.02
N ALA A 13 12.05 0.95 4.65
CA ALA A 13 12.32 1.33 3.26
C ALA A 13 11.04 1.45 2.40
N PRO A 14 10.24 2.52 2.58
CA PRO A 14 9.08 2.79 1.72
C PRO A 14 9.46 2.82 0.24
N ALA A 15 9.01 1.84 -0.55
CA ALA A 15 9.26 1.79 -1.99
C ALA A 15 8.26 2.67 -2.78
N GLY A 16 7.09 2.90 -2.20
CA GLY A 16 6.08 3.82 -2.70
C GLY A 16 4.71 3.57 -2.12
N LEU A 17 3.82 4.54 -2.27
CA LEU A 17 2.45 4.55 -1.74
C LEU A 17 1.44 4.96 -2.81
N THR A 18 0.18 4.56 -2.63
CA THR A 18 -0.97 4.99 -3.45
C THR A 18 -2.20 5.17 -2.56
N PHE A 19 -3.00 6.20 -2.82
CA PHE A 19 -4.38 6.23 -2.35
C PHE A 19 -5.22 5.32 -3.23
N TYR A 20 -6.14 4.58 -2.63
CA TYR A 20 -7.07 3.73 -3.36
C TYR A 20 -8.49 4.29 -3.32
N ASP A 21 -8.99 4.68 -4.48
CA ASP A 21 -10.35 5.20 -4.70
C ASP A 21 -11.19 4.26 -5.59
N GLY A 22 -10.69 3.05 -5.83
CA GLY A 22 -11.36 2.05 -6.65
C GLY A 22 -12.54 1.38 -5.96
N GLN A 23 -13.42 0.78 -6.75
CA GLN A 23 -14.66 0.16 -6.26
C GLN A 23 -14.57 -1.36 -6.07
N ARG A 24 -13.43 -2.00 -6.36
CA ARG A 24 -13.30 -3.47 -6.36
C ARG A 24 -12.78 -4.05 -5.05
N LEU A 25 -12.05 -3.26 -4.27
CA LEU A 25 -11.46 -3.61 -2.98
C LEU A 25 -11.97 -2.62 -1.92
N PRO A 26 -13.28 -2.65 -1.59
CA PRO A 26 -13.91 -1.66 -0.72
C PRO A 26 -13.26 -1.56 0.67
N GLU A 27 -12.55 -2.62 1.11
CA GLU A 27 -11.79 -2.63 2.36
C GLU A 27 -10.61 -1.64 2.40
N PHE A 28 -10.20 -1.09 1.26
CA PHE A 28 -9.11 -0.11 1.17
C PHE A 28 -9.57 1.26 0.66
N ALA A 29 -10.89 1.46 0.50
CA ALA A 29 -11.43 2.65 -0.16
C ALA A 29 -11.18 3.92 0.66
N GLY A 30 -10.50 4.90 0.06
CA GLY A 30 -10.08 6.15 0.70
C GLY A 30 -8.72 6.07 1.39
N ASP A 31 -8.16 4.86 1.54
CA ASP A 31 -6.99 4.62 2.37
C ASP A 31 -5.70 4.54 1.55
N LEU A 32 -4.58 4.57 2.28
CA LEU A 32 -3.23 4.46 1.71
C LEU A 32 -2.76 3.02 1.71
N LEU A 33 -2.20 2.60 0.58
CA LEU A 33 -1.47 1.35 0.46
C LEU A 33 0.00 1.66 0.26
N LEU A 34 0.85 1.13 1.15
CA LEU A 34 2.28 1.34 1.18
C LEU A 34 3.04 0.04 0.92
N CYS A 35 3.97 0.07 -0.03
CA CYS A 35 4.96 -0.99 -0.20
C CYS A 35 6.17 -0.76 0.71
N ALA A 36 6.39 -1.65 1.67
CA ALA A 36 7.58 -1.67 2.51
C ALA A 36 8.60 -2.70 1.97
N PHE A 37 9.69 -2.21 1.38
CA PHE A 37 10.65 -3.03 0.64
C PHE A 37 11.38 -4.03 1.54
N ASN A 38 11.86 -3.57 2.70
CA ASN A 38 12.71 -4.39 3.58
C ASN A 38 11.97 -5.57 4.17
N GLN A 39 10.69 -5.39 4.51
CA GLN A 39 9.85 -6.45 5.05
C GLN A 39 9.10 -7.24 3.96
N SER A 40 9.16 -6.81 2.70
CA SER A 40 8.37 -7.38 1.61
C SER A 40 6.86 -7.38 1.93
N GLN A 41 6.36 -6.25 2.47
CA GLN A 41 5.00 -6.14 3.00
C GLN A 41 4.20 -5.05 2.30
N LEU A 42 2.95 -5.38 1.97
CA LEU A 42 1.93 -4.38 1.67
C LEU A 42 1.32 -3.95 2.99
N ARG A 43 1.32 -2.65 3.26
CA ARG A 43 0.73 -2.06 4.46
C ARG A 43 -0.47 -1.23 4.05
N HIS A 44 -1.59 -1.44 4.73
CA HIS A 44 -2.79 -0.64 4.60
C HIS A 44 -2.82 0.35 5.76
N LEU A 45 -2.88 1.64 5.42
CA LEU A 45 -2.81 2.76 6.35
C LEU A 45 -4.06 3.61 6.21
N GLU A 46 -4.84 3.66 7.29
CA GLU A 46 -6.00 4.54 7.42
C GLU A 46 -5.52 5.88 8.00
N LEU A 47 -5.89 6.98 7.36
CA LEU A 47 -5.58 8.32 7.86
C LEU A 47 -6.75 8.89 8.67
N ASN A 48 -6.45 9.80 9.60
CA ASN A 48 -7.50 10.64 10.17
C ASN A 48 -8.18 11.51 9.11
N GLU A 49 -9.34 12.08 9.42
CA GLU A 49 -10.12 12.93 8.49
C GLU A 49 -9.31 14.12 7.92
N ALA A 50 -8.35 14.63 8.70
CA ALA A 50 -7.48 15.74 8.28
C ALA A 50 -6.33 15.31 7.36
N GLY A 51 -6.08 14.01 7.20
CA GLY A 51 -4.96 13.46 6.43
C GLY A 51 -3.58 13.70 7.07
N THR A 52 -3.53 13.97 8.38
CA THR A 52 -2.30 14.39 9.06
C THR A 52 -1.66 13.31 9.93
N GLU A 53 -2.35 12.20 10.17
CA GLU A 53 -1.89 11.10 11.03
C GLU A 53 -2.44 9.77 10.54
N VAL A 54 -1.65 8.69 10.66
CA VAL A 54 -2.12 7.31 10.49
C VAL A 54 -2.82 6.85 11.78
N VAL A 55 -4.11 6.54 11.70
CA VAL A 55 -4.91 6.09 12.85
C VAL A 55 -5.00 4.57 12.94
N ARG A 56 -4.77 3.86 11.83
CA ARG A 56 -4.71 2.41 11.79
C ARG A 56 -3.72 1.94 10.73
N GLU A 57 -3.00 0.88 11.05
CA GLU A 57 -2.06 0.23 10.16
C GLU A 57 -2.22 -1.30 10.25
N GLU A 58 -2.31 -1.96 9.11
CA GLU A 58 -2.32 -3.42 9.03
C GLU A 58 -1.44 -3.95 7.89
N ILE A 59 -0.91 -5.16 8.07
CA ILE A 59 -0.14 -5.85 7.04
C ILE A 59 -1.12 -6.67 6.19
N VAL A 60 -1.16 -6.36 4.89
CA VAL A 60 -2.01 -7.05 3.92
C VAL A 60 -1.25 -8.25 3.37
N THR A 61 -1.85 -9.43 3.50
CA THR A 61 -1.35 -10.65 2.85
C THR A 61 -2.02 -10.78 1.48
N VAL A 62 -1.23 -10.91 0.42
CA VAL A 62 -1.76 -11.18 -0.93
C VAL A 62 -1.37 -12.58 -1.37
N PRO A 63 -2.31 -13.55 -1.35
CA PRO A 63 -2.03 -14.92 -1.76
C PRO A 63 -1.55 -15.01 -3.20
N GLY A 64 -0.58 -15.90 -3.46
CA GLY A 64 -0.10 -16.18 -4.82
C GLY A 64 0.91 -15.19 -5.40
N ILE A 65 1.25 -14.11 -4.68
CA ILE A 65 2.30 -13.17 -5.09
C ILE A 65 3.63 -13.54 -4.43
N ILE A 66 4.64 -13.83 -5.24
CA ILE A 66 6.02 -14.03 -4.81
C ILE A 66 6.75 -12.67 -4.83
N ASP A 67 7.50 -12.38 -3.76
CA ASP A 67 8.25 -11.14 -3.59
C ASP A 67 7.41 -9.87 -3.80
N PRO A 68 6.32 -9.67 -3.03
CA PRO A 68 5.53 -8.44 -3.13
C PRO A 68 6.34 -7.22 -2.70
N CYS A 69 5.87 -6.04 -3.08
CA CYS A 69 6.34 -4.74 -2.58
C CYS A 69 7.82 -4.42 -2.89
N ARG A 70 8.28 -4.79 -4.09
CA ARG A 70 9.60 -4.38 -4.62
C ARG A 70 9.59 -2.97 -5.19
N VAL A 71 8.48 -2.57 -5.77
CA VAL A 71 8.21 -1.21 -6.22
C VAL A 71 6.83 -0.80 -5.75
N VAL A 72 6.44 0.40 -6.12
CA VAL A 72 5.16 1.01 -5.76
C VAL A 72 3.94 0.20 -6.25
N VAL A 73 2.92 0.13 -5.40
CA VAL A 73 1.56 -0.32 -5.76
C VAL A 73 0.79 0.81 -6.43
N ARG A 74 -0.09 0.50 -7.38
CA ARG A 74 -0.85 1.50 -8.15
C ARG A 74 -2.32 1.12 -8.26
N SER A 75 -3.19 2.12 -8.16
CA SER A 75 -4.60 1.99 -8.52
C SER A 75 -4.74 1.94 -10.04
N GLY A 76 -5.49 0.96 -10.54
CA GLY A 76 -5.83 0.82 -11.95
C GLY A 76 -7.19 1.45 -12.29
N LEU A 77 -7.38 1.79 -13.56
CA LEU A 77 -8.63 2.37 -14.07
C LEU A 77 -9.83 1.40 -14.03
N ASP A 78 -9.57 0.11 -13.87
CA ASP A 78 -10.59 -0.94 -13.71
C ASP A 78 -11.01 -1.15 -12.25
N GLY A 79 -10.48 -0.33 -11.34
CA GLY A 79 -10.74 -0.35 -9.93
C GLY A 79 -9.94 -1.39 -9.17
N TRP A 80 -8.99 -2.12 -9.76
CA TRP A 80 -8.10 -3.03 -9.01
C TRP A 80 -6.78 -2.35 -8.64
N LEU A 81 -6.04 -2.98 -7.73
CA LEU A 81 -4.66 -2.60 -7.43
C LEU A 81 -3.68 -3.42 -8.28
N TYR A 82 -2.55 -2.83 -8.62
CA TYR A 82 -1.49 -3.44 -9.41
C TYR A 82 -0.15 -3.26 -8.73
N MET A 83 0.68 -4.29 -8.81
CA MET A 83 2.01 -4.30 -8.21
C MET A 83 2.98 -4.98 -9.15
N ALA A 84 4.13 -4.34 -9.39
CA ALA A 84 5.22 -4.98 -10.12
C ALA A 84 6.27 -5.54 -9.15
N ASN A 85 7.01 -6.53 -9.62
CA ASN A 85 8.30 -6.92 -9.08
C ASN A 85 9.33 -6.95 -10.22
N GLY A 86 10.51 -7.54 -9.98
CA GLY A 86 11.57 -7.57 -10.99
C GLY A 86 11.24 -8.34 -12.28
N ARG A 87 10.14 -9.11 -12.33
CA ARG A 87 9.83 -10.01 -13.45
C ARG A 87 8.36 -10.01 -13.87
N MET A 88 7.45 -9.51 -13.05
CA MET A 88 6.01 -9.71 -13.18
C MET A 88 5.25 -8.46 -12.77
N ILE A 89 4.04 -8.31 -13.32
CA ILE A 89 3.00 -7.39 -12.84
C ILE A 89 1.85 -8.26 -12.34
N HIS A 90 1.43 -8.02 -11.10
CA HIS A 90 0.33 -8.70 -10.43
C HIS A 90 -0.85 -7.75 -10.33
N ARG A 91 -2.06 -8.27 -10.60
CA ARG A 91 -3.31 -7.62 -10.22
C ARG A 91 -3.73 -8.16 -8.87
N LEU A 92 -4.04 -7.28 -7.94
CA LEU A 92 -4.51 -7.62 -6.60
C LEU A 92 -6.03 -7.68 -6.68
N GLY A 93 -6.57 -8.91 -6.71
CA GLY A 93 -7.99 -9.19 -6.87
C GLY A 93 -8.25 -10.16 -8.00
N ARG A 94 -8.63 -11.39 -7.62
CA ARG A 94 -8.78 -12.61 -8.45
C ARG A 94 -7.67 -12.84 -9.47
#